data_AF-A0AAW2ZBG6-F1
#
_entry.id   AF-A0AAW2ZBG6-F1
#
_cell.length_a   1.000
_cell.length_b   1.000
_cell.length_c   1.000
_cell.angle_alpha   90.00
_cell.angle_beta   90.00
_cell.angle_gamma   90.00
#
_symmetry.space_group_name_H-M   'P 1'
#
loop_
_entity.id
_entity.type
_entity.pdbx_description
1 polymer ?
#
loop_
_entity_poly.entity_id
_entity_poly.type
_entity_poly.pdbx_seq_one_letter_code
_entity_poly.pdbx_strand_id
1 'polypeptide(L)'
;MRPSSRALKEVTNKGTILKEINSILNVKRSPAIEYLYVEPAITFSLSNAKHSSSNPYGHAAIRYRIPNTNEESVVMNIVGKGGKMVHFLKPEDYLFGDPIVFTETEGNEQGGIYNRHMIGFRVEEWPDELLQEMHNYYQDLSQRDTTKDANFSLVLAPITGYNYWSKLFWPFVRLAERGNCSYWTSNGLQKAEVIKNTMFPKNIAVKMYWKALRKYPDNFNIVSYRSPLTVDENGTKIRPSMSGWLKPFWWLESVLFEKLDDMANVVVSIDSKKDGDLIAKPELRQWHSRPFWKRPEDK
;
A
#
# COMPACT_ATOMS: atom_id res chain seq x y z
N MET A 1 0.43 18.67 15.01
CA MET A 1 1.54 19.62 14.80
C MET A 1 2.52 19.00 13.83
N ARG A 2 3.02 19.77 12.84
CA ARG A 2 4.01 19.29 11.86
C ARG A 2 5.40 19.44 12.51
N PRO A 3 6.25 18.39 12.55
CA PRO A 3 7.61 18.51 13.07
C PRO A 3 8.38 19.59 12.29
N SER A 4 9.29 20.30 12.98
CA SER A 4 10.06 21.39 12.37
C SER A 4 10.92 20.85 11.22
N SER A 5 10.63 21.32 10.01
CA SER A 5 11.20 20.78 8.79
C SER A 5 12.61 21.31 8.55
N ARG A 6 13.62 20.56 8.95
CA ARG A 6 14.78 20.47 8.07
C ARG A 6 14.23 19.84 6.79
N ALA A 7 14.15 20.60 5.71
CA ALA A 7 13.57 20.15 4.44
C ALA A 7 14.22 18.81 4.07
N LEU A 8 13.45 17.72 4.20
CA LEU A 8 13.94 16.39 3.83
C LEU A 8 14.14 16.43 2.33
N LYS A 9 15.35 16.09 1.88
CA LYS A 9 15.65 15.99 0.45
C LYS A 9 15.03 14.71 -0.12
N GLU A 10 14.79 14.71 -1.42
CA GLU A 10 14.41 13.50 -2.15
C GLU A 10 15.49 12.40 -2.02
N VAL A 11 15.08 11.13 -2.02
CA VAL A 11 16.00 9.98 -1.99
C VAL A 11 16.75 9.92 -3.32
N THR A 12 18.07 10.07 -3.24
CA THR A 12 18.95 10.19 -4.41
C THR A 12 19.00 8.95 -5.30
N ASN A 13 18.77 7.75 -4.74
CA ASN A 13 18.76 6.48 -5.48
C ASN A 13 17.35 5.92 -5.74
N LYS A 14 16.31 6.77 -5.75
CA LYS A 14 14.92 6.31 -5.96
C LYS A 14 14.72 5.53 -7.27
N GLY A 15 15.50 5.84 -8.31
CA GLY A 15 15.43 5.16 -9.61
C GLY A 15 16.06 3.76 -9.65
N THR A 16 16.87 3.39 -8.64
CA THR A 16 17.56 2.08 -8.61
C THR A 16 17.08 1.18 -7.46
N ILE A 17 16.56 1.77 -6.38
CA ILE A 17 16.21 1.05 -5.15
C ILE A 17 15.31 -0.18 -5.37
N LEU A 18 14.29 -0.08 -6.24
CA LEU A 18 13.38 -1.19 -6.49
C LEU A 18 14.08 -2.38 -7.18
N LYS A 19 15.08 -2.10 -8.03
CA LYS A 19 15.92 -3.13 -8.65
C LYS A 19 16.91 -3.74 -7.66
N GLU A 20 17.44 -2.93 -6.75
CA GLU A 20 18.30 -3.41 -5.66
C GLU A 20 17.53 -4.38 -4.73
N ILE A 21 16.27 -4.06 -4.38
CA ILE A 21 15.39 -4.98 -3.65
C ILE A 21 15.21 -6.30 -4.42
N ASN A 22 14.95 -6.21 -5.72
CA ASN A 22 14.79 -7.40 -6.56
C ASN A 22 16.07 -8.26 -6.57
N SER A 23 17.25 -7.63 -6.66
CA SER A 23 18.53 -8.32 -6.59
C SER A 23 18.73 -9.05 -5.26
N ILE A 24 18.38 -8.42 -4.13
CA ILE A 24 18.48 -9.04 -2.80
C ILE A 24 17.54 -10.22 -2.65
N LEU A 25 16.34 -10.11 -3.23
CA LEU A 25 15.34 -11.19 -3.25
C LEU A 25 15.64 -12.28 -4.31
N ASN A 26 16.71 -12.12 -5.10
CA ASN A 26 17.06 -12.99 -6.22
C ASN A 26 15.90 -13.13 -7.24
N VAL A 27 15.22 -12.02 -7.54
CA VAL A 27 14.16 -11.94 -8.56
C VAL A 27 14.60 -11.03 -9.70
N LYS A 28 14.25 -11.39 -10.94
CA LYS A 28 14.76 -10.73 -12.15
C LYS A 28 13.93 -9.54 -12.63
N ARG A 29 12.67 -9.46 -12.19
CA ARG A 29 11.69 -8.45 -12.64
C ARG A 29 10.96 -7.83 -11.45
N SER A 30 10.29 -6.72 -11.70
CA SER A 30 9.27 -6.19 -10.79
C SER A 30 8.23 -7.26 -10.44
N PRO A 31 7.70 -7.24 -9.20
CA PRO A 31 6.73 -8.23 -8.77
C PRO A 31 5.48 -8.14 -9.64
N ALA A 32 4.87 -9.28 -9.95
CA ALA A 32 3.58 -9.32 -10.62
C ALA A 32 2.55 -8.46 -9.87
N ILE A 33 2.50 -8.61 -8.54
CA ILE A 33 1.62 -7.85 -7.65
C ILE A 33 2.35 -7.52 -6.35
N GLU A 34 2.27 -6.29 -5.89
CA GLU A 34 2.72 -5.86 -4.57
C GLU A 34 1.61 -5.05 -3.91
N TYR A 35 0.96 -5.64 -2.91
CA TYR A 35 -0.01 -4.93 -2.09
C TYR A 35 0.72 -4.07 -1.07
N LEU A 36 0.54 -2.75 -1.16
CA LEU A 36 1.15 -1.78 -0.26
C LEU A 36 0.17 -1.46 0.87
N TYR A 37 0.40 -2.07 2.02
CA TYR A 37 -0.26 -1.68 3.26
C TYR A 37 0.46 -0.46 3.86
N VAL A 38 -0.26 0.64 3.98
CA VAL A 38 0.26 1.85 4.60
C VAL A 38 -0.32 1.93 6.02
N GLU A 39 0.55 1.99 7.01
CA GLU A 39 0.12 2.03 8.40
C GLU A 39 -0.67 3.31 8.72
N PRO A 40 -1.63 3.27 9.65
CA PRO A 40 -2.43 4.43 10.00
C PRO A 40 -1.57 5.57 10.57
N ALA A 41 -2.00 6.79 10.27
CA ALA A 41 -1.50 7.98 10.93
C ALA A 41 -1.97 8.01 12.38
N ILE A 42 -1.10 8.38 13.31
CA ILE A 42 -1.47 8.60 14.72
C ILE A 42 -2.40 9.84 14.87
N THR A 43 -2.47 10.71 13.86
CA THR A 43 -3.24 11.98 13.89
C THR A 43 -4.72 11.83 13.51
N PHE A 44 -5.39 10.74 13.90
CA PHE A 44 -6.82 10.57 13.62
C PHE A 44 -7.66 11.62 14.34
N SER A 45 -8.51 12.32 13.60
CA SER A 45 -9.60 13.17 14.13
C SER A 45 -10.89 12.81 13.41
N LEU A 46 -11.98 12.60 14.16
CA LEU A 46 -13.30 12.28 13.61
C LEU A 46 -13.83 13.35 12.64
N SER A 47 -13.44 14.61 12.82
CA SER A 47 -13.80 15.72 11.92
C SER A 47 -13.13 15.64 10.54
N ASN A 48 -12.13 14.76 10.38
CA ASN A 48 -11.32 14.59 9.17
C ASN A 48 -11.57 13.25 8.44
N ALA A 49 -12.69 12.57 8.73
CA ALA A 49 -13.07 11.26 8.17
C ALA A 49 -13.31 11.22 6.63
N LYS A 50 -13.00 12.31 5.91
CA LYS A 50 -13.01 12.37 4.44
C LYS A 50 -11.65 12.01 3.81
N HIS A 51 -10.61 11.77 4.62
CA HIS A 51 -9.23 11.56 4.14
C HIS A 51 -8.77 10.10 4.25
N SER A 52 -8.27 9.53 3.16
CA SER A 52 -7.57 8.23 3.16
C SER A 52 -6.31 8.27 4.04
N SER A 53 -5.61 9.41 4.07
CA SER A 53 -4.39 9.64 4.85
C SER A 53 -4.62 9.75 6.38
N SER A 54 -5.87 9.88 6.82
CA SER A 54 -6.26 9.99 8.24
C SER A 54 -7.06 8.79 8.73
N ASN A 55 -7.07 7.67 8.00
CA ASN A 55 -7.84 6.48 8.37
C ASN A 55 -7.18 5.70 9.53
N PRO A 56 -7.89 5.40 10.64
CA PRO A 56 -7.33 4.61 11.75
C PRO A 56 -7.05 3.14 11.39
N TYR A 57 -7.57 2.67 10.25
CA TYR A 57 -7.34 1.30 9.75
C TYR A 57 -6.15 1.18 8.80
N GLY A 58 -5.49 2.30 8.46
CA GLY A 58 -4.43 2.37 7.46
C GLY A 58 -4.94 2.66 6.04
N HIS A 59 -4.06 2.53 5.06
CA HIS A 59 -4.35 2.78 3.66
C HIS A 59 -3.88 1.63 2.76
N ALA A 60 -4.49 1.52 1.59
CA ALA A 60 -4.29 0.44 0.64
C ALA A 60 -3.92 1.04 -0.73
N ALA A 61 -2.77 0.63 -1.25
CA ALA A 61 -2.37 0.84 -2.63
C ALA A 61 -1.87 -0.49 -3.21
N ILE A 62 -1.74 -0.54 -4.54
CA ILE A 62 -1.25 -1.73 -5.22
C ILE A 62 -0.28 -1.34 -6.32
N ARG A 63 0.91 -1.94 -6.28
CA ARG A 63 1.83 -1.94 -7.41
C ARG A 63 1.64 -3.23 -8.19
N TYR A 64 1.66 -3.18 -9.50
CA TYR A 64 1.59 -4.38 -10.32
C TYR A 64 2.24 -4.16 -11.69
N ARG A 65 2.68 -5.26 -12.29
CA ARG A 65 3.20 -5.28 -13.66
C ARG A 65 2.03 -5.21 -14.63
N ILE A 66 2.12 -4.34 -15.64
CA ILE A 66 1.13 -4.30 -16.72
C ILE A 66 1.60 -5.30 -17.80
N PRO A 67 0.81 -6.34 -18.13
CA PRO A 67 1.16 -7.28 -19.19
C PRO A 67 1.30 -6.57 -20.54
N ASN A 68 2.20 -7.08 -21.39
CA ASN A 68 2.35 -6.64 -22.79
C ASN A 68 2.68 -5.16 -23.00
N THR A 69 3.26 -4.47 -22.01
CA THR A 69 3.75 -3.10 -22.15
C THR A 69 5.25 -3.02 -21.85
N ASN A 70 5.86 -1.91 -22.28
CA ASN A 70 7.26 -1.59 -21.95
C ASN A 70 7.39 -1.02 -20.52
N GLU A 71 6.28 -0.77 -19.82
CA GLU A 71 6.29 -0.28 -18.44
C GLU A 71 6.56 -1.43 -17.47
N GLU A 72 7.57 -1.28 -16.61
CA GLU A 72 7.97 -2.37 -15.71
C GLU A 72 6.90 -2.67 -14.64
N SER A 73 6.27 -1.62 -14.09
CA SER A 73 5.13 -1.70 -13.17
C SER A 73 4.52 -0.31 -12.91
N VAL A 74 3.28 -0.29 -12.42
CA VAL A 74 2.55 0.92 -12.03
C VAL A 74 2.00 0.76 -10.61
N VAL A 75 1.85 1.86 -9.87
CA VAL A 75 1.08 1.92 -8.63
C VAL A 75 -0.31 2.47 -8.93
N MET A 76 -1.36 1.69 -8.67
CA MET A 76 -2.72 2.20 -8.55
C MET A 76 -2.98 2.61 -7.11
N ASN A 77 -3.34 3.88 -6.93
CA ASN A 77 -3.68 4.46 -5.65
C ASN A 77 -5.09 5.07 -5.66
N ILE A 78 -5.73 5.03 -4.49
CA ILE A 78 -7.07 5.59 -4.27
C ILE A 78 -7.00 6.74 -3.29
N VAL A 79 -7.46 7.91 -3.71
CA VAL A 79 -7.45 9.14 -2.92
C VAL A 79 -8.88 9.60 -2.64
N GLY A 80 -9.13 10.06 -1.41
CA GLY A 80 -10.47 10.45 -0.96
C GLY A 80 -10.81 11.94 -1.05
N LYS A 81 -9.87 12.83 -1.40
CA LYS A 81 -10.04 14.29 -1.32
C LYS A 81 -9.84 14.97 -2.68
N GLY A 82 -10.80 15.85 -3.04
CA GLY A 82 -10.53 17.09 -3.80
C GLY A 82 -10.23 16.98 -5.30
N GLY A 83 -10.19 15.78 -5.88
CA GLY A 83 -9.85 15.59 -7.28
C GLY A 83 -10.31 14.25 -7.81
N LYS A 84 -9.50 13.67 -8.71
CA LYS A 84 -9.69 12.30 -9.17
C LYS A 84 -9.52 11.34 -7.98
N MET A 85 -10.25 10.23 -7.97
CA MET A 85 -10.12 9.17 -6.96
C MET A 85 -9.01 8.19 -7.35
N VAL A 86 -8.92 7.84 -8.64
CA VAL A 86 -8.00 6.80 -9.13
C VAL A 86 -6.76 7.42 -9.77
N HIS A 87 -5.59 7.07 -9.23
CA HIS A 87 -4.31 7.54 -9.74
C HIS A 87 -3.42 6.37 -10.13
N PHE A 88 -2.73 6.52 -11.26
CA PHE A 88 -1.68 5.62 -11.72
C PHE A 88 -0.35 6.38 -11.63
N LEU A 89 0.56 5.88 -10.81
CA LEU A 89 1.82 6.55 -10.47
C LEU A 89 2.99 5.62 -10.74
N LYS A 90 4.15 6.20 -11.04
CA LYS A 90 5.40 5.44 -11.05
C LYS A 90 5.71 4.94 -9.63
N PRO A 91 6.14 3.69 -9.45
CA PRO A 91 6.43 3.13 -8.14
C PRO A 91 7.46 3.92 -7.33
N GLU A 92 8.55 4.36 -7.97
CA GLU A 92 9.61 5.14 -7.36
C GLU A 92 9.11 6.51 -6.87
N ASP A 93 8.21 7.14 -7.62
CA ASP A 93 7.62 8.43 -7.23
C ASP A 93 6.58 8.24 -6.11
N TYR A 94 5.80 7.15 -6.14
CA TYR A 94 4.85 6.86 -5.07
C TYR A 94 5.54 6.62 -3.71
N LEU A 95 6.60 5.80 -3.72
CA LEU A 95 7.29 5.40 -2.50
C LEU A 95 8.30 6.44 -2.02
N PHE A 96 9.11 7.00 -2.94
CA PHE A 96 10.35 7.73 -2.62
C PHE A 96 10.44 9.14 -3.24
N GLY A 97 9.38 9.63 -3.89
CA GLY A 97 9.34 10.99 -4.44
C GLY A 97 9.55 12.11 -3.42
N ASP A 98 9.67 13.34 -3.90
CA ASP A 98 10.00 14.50 -3.08
C ASP A 98 8.92 14.81 -2.00
N PRO A 99 9.29 14.83 -0.71
CA PRO A 99 8.37 15.09 0.39
C PRO A 99 7.73 16.48 0.39
N ILE A 100 8.37 17.48 -0.22
CA ILE A 100 7.82 18.83 -0.40
C ILE A 100 6.71 18.77 -1.45
N VAL A 101 7.04 18.18 -2.59
CA VAL A 101 6.16 18.09 -3.77
C VAL A 101 4.98 17.15 -3.50
N PHE A 102 5.09 16.17 -2.59
CA PHE A 102 3.98 15.28 -2.22
C PHE A 102 2.77 15.96 -1.62
N THR A 103 2.93 17.11 -0.97
CA THR A 103 1.77 17.85 -0.47
C THR A 103 0.97 18.51 -1.59
N GLU A 104 1.55 18.58 -2.80
CA GLU A 104 1.01 19.22 -3.99
C GLU A 104 0.78 18.22 -5.14
N THR A 105 1.35 17.00 -5.06
CA THR A 105 1.21 15.96 -6.10
C THR A 105 -0.12 15.25 -5.97
N GLU A 106 -1.00 15.44 -6.95
CA GLU A 106 -2.26 14.73 -7.06
C GLU A 106 -2.01 13.21 -7.11
N GLY A 107 -2.67 12.45 -6.24
CA GLY A 107 -2.54 11.00 -6.19
C GLY A 107 -1.53 10.44 -5.18
N ASN A 108 -0.65 11.26 -4.59
CA ASN A 108 0.31 10.81 -3.56
C ASN A 108 0.28 11.65 -2.28
N GLU A 109 -0.89 12.12 -1.88
CA GLU A 109 -1.10 12.96 -0.70
C GLU A 109 -0.87 12.19 0.61
N GLN A 110 -0.67 10.87 0.54
CA GLN A 110 -0.24 10.05 1.68
C GLN A 110 1.26 10.23 1.98
N GLY A 111 2.03 10.78 1.01
CA GLY A 111 3.40 11.27 1.17
C GLY A 111 4.47 10.20 1.30
N GLY A 112 4.26 9.06 0.64
CA GLY A 112 5.25 7.99 0.55
C GLY A 112 5.81 7.55 1.91
N ILE A 113 7.04 7.04 1.88
CA ILE A 113 7.75 6.59 3.07
C ILE A 113 8.06 7.73 4.05
N TYR A 114 8.09 8.99 3.58
CA TYR A 114 8.46 10.13 4.42
C TYR A 114 7.42 10.41 5.52
N ASN A 115 6.15 10.12 5.23
CA ASN A 115 5.06 10.37 6.17
C ASN A 115 4.56 9.10 6.87
N ARG A 116 4.80 7.93 6.27
CA ARG A 116 4.19 6.66 6.71
C ARG A 116 5.14 5.51 6.55
N HIS A 117 5.04 4.56 7.47
CA HIS A 117 5.58 3.24 7.29
C HIS A 117 4.71 2.46 6.30
N MET A 118 5.34 1.76 5.35
CA MET A 118 4.62 0.96 4.36
C MET A 118 5.17 -0.46 4.33
N ILE A 119 4.31 -1.43 4.09
CA ILE A 119 4.67 -2.85 3.99
C ILE A 119 4.09 -3.40 2.70
N GLY A 120 4.98 -3.82 1.81
CA GLY A 120 4.67 -4.44 0.53
C GLY A 120 4.57 -5.95 0.67
N PHE A 121 3.42 -6.51 0.30
CA PHE A 121 3.17 -7.95 0.19
C PHE A 121 3.24 -8.34 -1.28
N ARG A 122 4.37 -8.92 -1.69
CA ARG A 122 4.75 -9.19 -3.08
C ARG A 122 4.43 -10.62 -3.48
N VAL A 123 3.74 -10.76 -4.59
CA VAL A 123 3.64 -11.98 -5.39
C VAL A 123 4.51 -11.77 -6.62
N GLU A 124 5.57 -12.55 -6.77
CA GLU A 124 6.59 -12.30 -7.80
C GLU A 124 6.07 -12.69 -9.20
N GLU A 125 5.41 -13.85 -9.29
CA GLU A 125 4.83 -14.41 -10.51
C GLU A 125 3.31 -14.56 -10.41
N TRP A 126 2.60 -14.18 -11.47
CA TRP A 126 1.16 -14.36 -11.60
C TRP A 126 0.78 -14.47 -13.09
N PRO A 127 -0.29 -15.21 -13.45
CA PRO A 127 -0.74 -15.31 -14.84
C PRO A 127 -1.03 -13.92 -15.43
N ASP A 128 -0.45 -13.66 -16.61
CA ASP A 128 -0.53 -12.36 -17.27
C ASP A 128 -1.98 -12.03 -17.68
N GLU A 129 -2.82 -13.03 -18.00
CA GLU A 129 -4.24 -12.82 -18.30
C GLU A 129 -4.99 -12.28 -17.07
N LEU A 130 -4.70 -12.81 -15.88
CA LEU A 130 -5.33 -12.35 -14.64
C LEU A 130 -4.82 -10.97 -14.21
N LEU A 131 -3.55 -10.65 -14.49
CA LEU A 131 -3.02 -9.30 -14.30
C LEU A 131 -3.71 -8.30 -15.24
N GLN A 132 -3.97 -8.70 -16.48
CA GLN A 132 -4.69 -7.88 -17.45
C GLN A 132 -6.13 -7.60 -16.99
N GLU A 133 -6.85 -8.61 -16.45
CA GLU A 133 -8.19 -8.42 -15.90
C GLU A 133 -8.21 -7.42 -14.73
N MET A 134 -7.20 -7.47 -13.86
CA MET A 134 -7.05 -6.49 -12.79
C MET A 134 -6.73 -5.09 -13.33
N HIS A 135 -5.86 -4.97 -14.34
CA HIS A 135 -5.55 -3.70 -14.97
C HIS A 135 -6.79 -3.08 -15.64
N ASN A 136 -7.52 -3.86 -16.45
CA ASN A 136 -8.75 -3.44 -17.11
C ASN A 136 -9.79 -2.95 -16.10
N TYR A 137 -9.92 -3.64 -14.96
CA TYR A 137 -10.78 -3.20 -13.87
C TYR A 137 -10.39 -1.82 -13.32
N TYR A 138 -9.10 -1.56 -13.11
CA TYR A 138 -8.66 -0.25 -12.60
C TYR A 138 -8.80 0.87 -13.65
N GLN A 139 -8.61 0.57 -14.93
CA GLN A 139 -8.89 1.52 -16.02
C GLN A 139 -10.39 1.87 -16.08
N ASP A 140 -11.26 0.86 -16.04
CA ASP A 140 -12.72 1.07 -15.93
C ASP A 140 -13.08 1.88 -14.69
N LEU A 141 -12.50 1.57 -13.53
CA LEU A 141 -12.73 2.32 -12.31
C LEU A 141 -12.32 3.80 -12.45
N SER A 142 -11.19 4.08 -13.11
CA SER A 142 -10.75 5.45 -13.41
C SER A 142 -11.72 6.17 -14.34
N GLN A 143 -12.30 5.47 -15.31
CA GLN A 143 -13.33 6.04 -16.19
C GLN A 143 -14.62 6.33 -15.41
N ARG A 144 -15.08 5.39 -14.58
CA ARG A 144 -16.27 5.56 -13.73
C ARG A 144 -16.13 6.64 -12.68
N ASP A 145 -14.92 6.86 -12.16
CA ASP A 145 -14.61 7.99 -11.29
C ASP A 145 -14.76 9.34 -12.02
N THR A 146 -14.34 9.38 -13.29
CA THR A 146 -14.49 10.57 -14.15
C THR A 146 -15.96 10.84 -14.46
N THR A 147 -16.75 9.80 -14.74
CA THR A 147 -18.20 9.92 -14.99
C THR A 147 -19.04 10.00 -13.70
N LYS A 148 -18.41 9.98 -12.52
CA LYS A 148 -19.05 9.98 -11.20
C LYS A 148 -19.94 8.77 -10.90
N ASP A 149 -19.79 7.69 -11.67
CA ASP A 149 -20.38 6.37 -11.41
C ASP A 149 -19.65 5.59 -10.31
N ALA A 150 -18.42 5.98 -9.96
CA ALA A 150 -17.66 5.48 -8.82
C ALA A 150 -17.20 6.64 -7.94
N ASN A 151 -17.27 6.47 -6.61
CA ASN A 151 -16.91 7.51 -5.66
C ASN A 151 -16.22 6.96 -4.39
N PHE A 152 -15.43 7.81 -3.75
CA PHE A 152 -14.80 7.48 -2.47
C PHE A 152 -15.79 7.61 -1.31
N SER A 153 -15.79 6.63 -0.40
CA SER A 153 -16.51 6.69 0.87
C SER A 153 -15.78 5.88 1.94
N LEU A 154 -15.37 6.54 3.03
CA LEU A 154 -14.62 5.89 4.10
C LEU A 154 -15.49 4.94 4.96
N VAL A 155 -16.72 5.35 5.27
CA VAL A 155 -17.58 4.70 6.28
C VAL A 155 -19.01 4.42 5.77
N LEU A 156 -19.58 5.32 4.97
CA LEU A 156 -21.02 5.31 4.67
C LEU A 156 -21.46 4.14 3.79
N ALA A 157 -20.82 3.87 2.65
CA ALA A 157 -21.29 2.78 1.78
C ALA A 157 -20.95 1.35 2.23
N PRO A 158 -19.76 1.09 2.82
CA PRO A 158 -19.35 -0.20 3.36
C PRO A 158 -20.26 -0.81 4.43
N ILE A 159 -20.71 0.01 5.39
CA ILE A 159 -21.32 -0.47 6.64
C ILE A 159 -22.85 -0.40 6.58
N THR A 160 -23.41 0.55 5.82
CA THR A 160 -24.87 0.74 5.72
C THR A 160 -25.54 -0.19 4.71
N GLY A 161 -24.78 -1.05 4.03
CA GLY A 161 -25.29 -1.87 2.93
C GLY A 161 -25.70 -1.05 1.70
N TYR A 162 -25.32 0.23 1.60
CA TYR A 162 -25.71 1.15 0.53
C TYR A 162 -25.59 0.54 -0.87
N ASN A 163 -24.45 -0.09 -1.18
CA ASN A 163 -24.22 -0.70 -2.51
C ASN A 163 -25.14 -1.91 -2.79
N TYR A 164 -25.65 -2.56 -1.74
CA TYR A 164 -26.60 -3.67 -1.85
C TYR A 164 -28.04 -3.15 -1.96
N TRP A 165 -28.43 -2.21 -1.08
CA TRP A 165 -29.75 -1.58 -1.09
C TRP A 165 -30.00 -0.73 -2.34
N SER A 166 -28.97 -0.05 -2.87
CA SER A 166 -29.07 0.70 -4.12
C SER A 166 -29.38 -0.20 -5.31
N LYS A 167 -28.73 -1.38 -5.38
CA LYS A 167 -28.97 -2.38 -6.43
C LYS A 167 -30.33 -3.07 -6.30
N LEU A 168 -30.82 -3.26 -5.08
CA LEU A 168 -32.05 -4.02 -4.82
C LEU A 168 -33.33 -3.18 -4.91
N PHE A 169 -33.32 -1.92 -4.44
CA PHE A 169 -34.54 -1.10 -4.34
C PHE A 169 -34.65 0.02 -5.39
N TRP A 170 -33.56 0.32 -6.09
CA TRP A 170 -33.53 1.36 -7.12
C TRP A 170 -32.88 0.89 -8.43
N PRO A 171 -33.35 -0.20 -9.06
CA PRO A 171 -32.79 -0.69 -10.32
C PRO A 171 -32.90 0.32 -11.49
N PHE A 172 -33.78 1.31 -11.38
CA PHE A 172 -33.96 2.38 -12.38
C PHE A 172 -33.19 3.67 -12.07
N VAL A 173 -32.55 3.79 -10.91
CA VAL A 173 -31.70 4.94 -10.55
C VAL A 173 -30.26 4.45 -10.51
N ARG A 174 -29.45 4.88 -11.47
CA ARG A 174 -28.03 4.54 -11.57
C ARG A 174 -27.26 5.24 -10.45
N LEU A 175 -27.30 4.67 -9.25
CA LEU A 175 -26.59 5.19 -8.09
C LEU A 175 -25.11 4.82 -8.17
N ALA A 176 -24.25 5.82 -7.96
CA ALA A 176 -22.81 5.63 -8.00
C ALA A 176 -22.34 4.63 -6.94
N GLU A 177 -21.48 3.69 -7.35
CA GLU A 177 -20.85 2.74 -6.44
C GLU A 177 -19.84 3.47 -5.56
N ARG A 178 -19.87 3.17 -4.25
CA ARG A 178 -19.05 3.88 -3.26
C ARG A 178 -18.18 2.92 -2.48
N GLY A 179 -16.91 3.25 -2.31
CA GLY A 179 -15.95 2.41 -1.58
C GLY A 179 -14.76 3.19 -1.05
N ASN A 180 -14.04 2.60 -0.09
CA ASN A 180 -12.77 3.13 0.40
C ASN A 180 -11.59 2.58 -0.41
N CYS A 181 -10.37 2.98 -0.08
CA CYS A 181 -9.15 2.52 -0.77
C CYS A 181 -9.01 1.00 -0.79
N SER A 182 -9.36 0.32 0.30
CA SER A 182 -9.27 -1.15 0.41
C SER A 182 -10.33 -1.87 -0.40
N TYR A 183 -11.56 -1.33 -0.44
CA TYR A 183 -12.64 -1.87 -1.25
C TYR A 183 -12.25 -1.90 -2.73
N TRP A 184 -11.81 -0.76 -3.26
CA TRP A 184 -11.43 -0.63 -4.66
C TRP A 184 -10.18 -1.44 -4.99
N THR A 185 -9.15 -1.39 -4.13
CA THR A 185 -7.94 -2.19 -4.29
C THR A 185 -8.25 -3.68 -4.30
N SER A 186 -9.04 -4.17 -3.33
CA SER A 186 -9.36 -5.59 -3.21
C SER A 186 -10.32 -6.10 -4.29
N ASN A 187 -11.13 -5.25 -4.92
CA ASN A 187 -11.90 -5.64 -6.10
C ASN A 187 -10.99 -5.95 -7.29
N GLY A 188 -9.94 -5.15 -7.55
CA GLY A 188 -8.98 -5.49 -8.61
C GLY A 188 -8.19 -6.77 -8.28
N LEU A 189 -7.78 -6.95 -7.03
CA LEU A 189 -7.19 -8.22 -6.57
C LEU A 189 -8.15 -9.40 -6.72
N GLN A 190 -9.45 -9.19 -6.60
CA GLN A 190 -10.46 -10.22 -6.85
C GLN A 190 -10.58 -10.56 -8.33
N LYS A 191 -10.45 -9.57 -9.22
CA LYS A 191 -10.42 -9.78 -10.68
C LYS A 191 -9.20 -10.60 -11.12
N ALA A 192 -8.05 -10.39 -10.49
CA ALA A 192 -6.87 -11.24 -10.67
C ALA A 192 -6.94 -12.57 -9.87
N GLU A 193 -8.07 -12.90 -9.24
CA GLU A 193 -8.26 -14.09 -8.40
C GLU A 193 -7.27 -14.23 -7.23
N VAL A 194 -6.66 -13.13 -6.77
CA VAL A 194 -5.68 -13.14 -5.67
C VAL A 194 -6.40 -13.34 -4.35
N ILE A 195 -7.41 -12.53 -4.03
CA ILE A 195 -8.20 -12.66 -2.80
C ILE A 195 -9.66 -12.26 -3.04
N LYS A 196 -10.56 -12.67 -2.15
CA LYS A 196 -11.92 -12.11 -2.11
C LYS A 196 -11.88 -10.67 -1.57
N ASN A 197 -12.76 -9.80 -2.10
CA ASN A 197 -12.93 -8.41 -1.68
C ASN A 197 -12.96 -8.23 -0.15
N THR A 198 -12.40 -7.12 0.33
CA THR A 198 -12.56 -6.65 1.69
C THR A 198 -12.33 -5.14 1.80
N MET A 199 -12.93 -4.53 2.81
CA MET A 199 -12.89 -3.07 3.02
C MET A 199 -11.87 -2.65 4.09
N PHE A 200 -11.09 -3.62 4.58
CA PHE A 200 -10.10 -3.42 5.64
C PHE A 200 -8.70 -3.62 5.07
N PRO A 201 -7.82 -2.60 5.08
CA PRO A 201 -6.52 -2.69 4.42
C PRO A 201 -5.67 -3.84 5.00
N LYS A 202 -5.53 -3.89 6.32
CA LYS A 202 -4.74 -4.94 6.99
C LYS A 202 -5.28 -6.36 6.71
N ASN A 203 -6.58 -6.52 6.49
CA ASN A 203 -7.16 -7.82 6.13
C ASN A 203 -6.77 -8.28 4.70
N ILE A 204 -6.46 -7.37 3.78
CA ILE A 204 -5.90 -7.70 2.46
C ILE A 204 -4.54 -8.37 2.66
N ALA A 205 -3.65 -7.73 3.42
CA ALA A 205 -2.33 -8.25 3.77
C ALA A 205 -2.41 -9.65 4.39
N VAL A 206 -3.25 -9.83 5.42
CA VAL A 206 -3.46 -11.12 6.09
C VAL A 206 -3.95 -12.20 5.13
N LYS A 207 -4.94 -11.91 4.28
CA LYS A 207 -5.44 -12.86 3.28
C LYS A 207 -4.37 -13.26 2.27
N MET A 208 -3.59 -12.29 1.77
CA MET A 208 -2.50 -12.56 0.84
C MET A 208 -1.42 -13.43 1.48
N TYR A 209 -0.99 -13.08 2.70
CA TYR A 209 -0.03 -13.86 3.47
C TYR A 209 -0.48 -15.31 3.67
N TRP A 210 -1.70 -15.52 4.15
CA TRP A 210 -2.23 -16.87 4.37
C TRP A 210 -2.40 -17.68 3.08
N LYS A 211 -2.76 -17.03 1.98
CA LYS A 211 -2.85 -17.71 0.67
C LYS A 211 -1.46 -18.10 0.17
N ALA A 212 -0.49 -17.20 0.28
CA ALA A 212 0.89 -17.44 -0.10
C ALA A 212 1.50 -18.61 0.67
N LEU A 213 1.38 -18.60 2.01
CA LEU A 213 1.87 -19.69 2.86
C LEU A 213 1.32 -21.07 2.46
N ARG A 214 0.04 -21.13 2.05
CA ARG A 214 -0.61 -22.40 1.71
C ARG A 214 -0.32 -22.88 0.28
N LYS A 215 -0.18 -21.95 -0.67
CA LYS A 215 -0.23 -22.30 -2.10
C LYS A 215 1.07 -22.00 -2.84
N TYR A 216 1.80 -20.96 -2.46
CA TYR A 216 2.97 -20.47 -3.20
C TYR A 216 4.05 -19.84 -2.29
N PRO A 217 4.62 -20.59 -1.32
CA PRO A 217 5.55 -20.02 -0.34
C PRO A 217 6.82 -19.44 -0.98
N ASP A 218 7.29 -20.01 -2.09
CA ASP A 218 8.50 -19.55 -2.78
C ASP A 218 8.31 -18.35 -3.71
N ASN A 219 7.05 -17.98 -3.96
CA ASN A 219 6.63 -16.91 -4.87
C ASN A 219 6.12 -15.67 -4.11
N PHE A 220 6.41 -15.58 -2.81
CA PHE A 220 5.92 -14.52 -1.96
C PHE A 220 7.07 -13.86 -1.21
N ASN A 221 7.08 -12.54 -1.14
CA ASN A 221 8.03 -11.78 -0.32
C ASN A 221 7.31 -10.63 0.37
N ILE A 222 7.82 -10.22 1.52
CA ILE A 222 7.35 -9.06 2.26
C ILE A 222 8.49 -8.05 2.29
N VAL A 223 8.21 -6.79 1.93
CA VAL A 223 9.18 -5.69 1.97
C VAL A 223 8.66 -4.63 2.92
N SER A 224 9.48 -4.24 3.89
CA SER A 224 9.19 -3.15 4.81
C SER A 224 9.89 -1.88 4.32
N TYR A 225 9.12 -0.83 4.06
CA TYR A 225 9.62 0.48 3.64
C TYR A 225 9.52 1.46 4.81
N ARG A 226 10.64 1.65 5.51
CA ARG A 226 10.70 2.41 6.76
C ARG A 226 10.79 3.90 6.53
N SER A 227 9.90 4.61 7.22
CA SER A 227 9.95 6.05 7.31
C SER A 227 11.23 6.51 8.01
N PRO A 228 11.87 7.60 7.56
CA PRO A 228 13.00 8.18 8.27
C PRO A 228 12.59 8.56 9.70
N LEU A 229 13.54 8.50 10.63
CA LEU A 229 13.33 8.94 12.01
C LEU A 229 12.97 10.43 12.00
N THR A 230 11.74 10.75 12.37
CA THR A 230 11.35 12.13 12.64
C THR A 230 11.90 12.57 13.98
N VAL A 231 12.40 13.79 14.05
CA VAL A 231 12.81 14.40 15.32
C VAL A 231 11.67 15.28 15.80
N ASP A 232 11.21 15.08 17.03
CA ASP A 232 10.18 15.95 17.62
C ASP A 232 10.76 17.30 18.06
N GLU A 233 9.88 18.18 18.56
CA GLU A 233 10.27 19.52 19.05
C GLU A 233 11.30 19.47 20.19
N ASN A 234 11.42 18.34 20.89
CA ASN A 234 12.36 18.12 21.98
C ASN A 234 13.68 17.48 21.53
N GLY A 235 13.88 17.26 20.23
CA GLY A 235 15.07 16.58 19.73
C GLY A 235 15.01 15.04 19.81
N THR A 236 13.88 14.48 20.22
CA THR A 236 13.69 13.03 20.36
C THR A 236 13.42 12.41 18.99
N LYS A 237 14.18 11.36 18.65
CA LYS A 237 13.92 10.56 17.45
C LYS A 237 12.68 9.70 17.67
N ILE A 238 11.56 10.11 17.09
CA ILE A 238 10.31 9.37 17.10
C ILE A 238 10.23 8.51 15.84
N ARG A 239 9.98 7.21 16.03
CA ARG A 239 9.40 6.36 14.98
C ARG A 239 7.88 6.49 15.06
N PRO A 240 7.17 6.65 13.93
CA PRO A 240 5.74 6.46 13.92
C PRO A 240 5.40 5.10 14.56
N SER A 241 4.53 5.09 15.57
CA SER A 241 4.05 3.89 16.24
C SER A 241 3.38 2.94 15.24
N MET A 242 3.88 1.70 15.18
CA MET A 242 3.40 0.62 14.30
C MET A 242 2.18 -0.10 14.90
N SER A 243 1.08 0.62 15.13
CA SER A 243 -0.12 0.02 15.76
C SER A 243 -1.39 0.36 15.01
N GLY A 244 -1.67 -0.38 13.94
CA GLY A 244 -2.93 -0.30 13.18
C GLY A 244 -3.92 -1.41 13.56
N TRP A 245 -5.19 -1.03 13.71
CA TRP A 245 -6.29 -1.95 14.02
C TRP A 245 -6.63 -2.82 12.79
N LEU A 246 -6.77 -4.13 12.98
CA LEU A 246 -7.04 -5.10 11.90
C LEU A 246 -8.52 -5.08 11.48
N LYS A 247 -9.42 -5.20 12.47
CA LYS A 247 -10.88 -4.99 12.45
C LYS A 247 -11.38 -4.82 13.89
N PRO A 248 -12.55 -4.20 14.15
CA PRO A 248 -13.20 -4.34 15.43
C PRO A 248 -13.47 -5.83 15.73
N PHE A 249 -13.16 -6.26 16.96
CA PHE A 249 -13.43 -7.60 17.54
C PHE A 249 -12.62 -8.81 17.01
N TRP A 250 -11.59 -8.62 16.18
CA TRP A 250 -10.69 -9.71 15.71
C TRP A 250 -9.34 -9.71 16.45
N TRP A 251 -9.40 -9.87 17.77
CA TRP A 251 -8.27 -9.72 18.69
C TRP A 251 -7.10 -10.69 18.45
N LEU A 252 -7.36 -11.99 18.23
CA LEU A 252 -6.29 -12.98 18.05
C LEU A 252 -5.44 -12.76 16.79
N GLU A 253 -6.07 -12.53 15.64
CA GLU A 253 -5.32 -12.20 14.41
C GLU A 253 -4.64 -10.83 14.52
N SER A 254 -5.23 -9.88 15.25
CA SER A 254 -4.61 -8.57 15.47
C SER A 254 -3.28 -8.67 16.20
N VAL A 255 -3.14 -9.62 17.14
CA VAL A 255 -1.89 -9.90 17.85
C VAL A 255 -0.85 -10.55 16.94
N LEU A 256 -1.24 -11.57 16.15
CA LEU A 256 -0.30 -12.26 15.25
C LEU A 256 0.28 -11.33 14.17
N PHE A 257 -0.54 -10.39 13.70
CA PHE A 257 -0.15 -9.42 12.68
C PHE A 257 0.09 -8.03 13.29
N GLU A 258 0.36 -7.94 14.60
CA GLU A 258 0.64 -6.66 15.25
C GLU A 258 1.93 -6.05 14.69
N LYS A 259 2.96 -6.88 14.50
CA LYS A 259 4.28 -6.49 14.00
C LYS A 259 4.53 -7.01 12.58
N LEU A 260 3.76 -6.52 11.61
CA LEU A 260 3.93 -6.89 10.20
C LEU A 260 5.36 -6.65 9.68
N ASP A 261 6.06 -5.65 10.22
CA ASP A 261 7.47 -5.37 9.93
C ASP A 261 8.37 -6.59 10.18
N ASP A 262 8.13 -7.32 11.28
CA ASP A 262 8.93 -8.48 11.70
C ASP A 262 8.88 -9.62 10.68
N MET A 263 7.84 -9.64 9.84
CA MET A 263 7.62 -10.63 8.80
C MET A 263 8.39 -10.31 7.50
N ALA A 264 9.02 -9.14 7.40
CA ALA A 264 9.66 -8.68 6.17
C ALA A 264 10.89 -9.50 5.77
N ASN A 265 10.99 -9.82 4.49
CA ASN A 265 12.17 -10.39 3.84
C ASN A 265 13.24 -9.32 3.65
N VAL A 266 12.84 -8.12 3.21
CA VAL A 266 13.73 -6.98 3.00
C VAL A 266 13.21 -5.81 3.79
N VAL A 267 14.13 -5.09 4.43
CA VAL A 267 13.85 -3.81 5.08
C VAL A 267 14.56 -2.73 4.28
N VAL A 268 13.83 -1.70 3.89
CA VAL A 268 14.35 -0.51 3.23
C VAL A 268 14.36 0.61 4.25
N SER A 269 15.54 1.05 4.67
CA SER A 269 15.71 2.20 5.55
C SER A 269 16.22 3.42 4.79
N ILE A 270 15.89 4.61 5.29
CA ILE A 270 16.43 5.86 4.76
C ILE A 270 17.58 6.33 5.65
N ASP A 271 18.75 6.44 5.05
CA ASP A 271 19.96 6.93 5.69
C ASP A 271 20.32 8.31 5.18
N SER A 272 20.86 9.15 6.06
CA SER A 272 21.42 10.45 5.69
C SER A 272 22.93 10.33 5.45
N LYS A 273 23.40 10.76 4.29
CA LYS A 273 24.82 10.95 4.00
C LYS A 273 25.36 12.17 4.77
N LYS A 274 26.69 12.26 4.92
CA LYS A 274 27.37 13.39 5.57
C LYS A 274 27.00 14.75 4.95
N ASP A 275 26.69 14.76 3.65
CA ASP A 275 26.34 15.96 2.88
C ASP A 275 24.84 16.32 2.96
N GLY A 276 24.07 15.59 3.78
CA GLY A 276 22.64 15.81 3.99
C GLY A 276 21.72 15.16 2.97
N ASP A 277 22.26 14.45 1.99
CA ASP A 277 21.48 13.69 1.01
C ASP A 277 20.90 12.41 1.62
N LEU A 278 19.70 12.04 1.18
CA LEU A 278 19.04 10.81 1.61
C LEU A 278 19.31 9.68 0.61
N ILE A 279 19.59 8.49 1.15
CA ILE A 279 19.74 7.25 0.37
C ILE A 279 18.86 6.16 0.98
N ALA A 280 18.10 5.48 0.13
CA ALA A 280 17.38 4.28 0.55
C ALA A 280 18.34 3.09 0.50
N LYS A 281 18.38 2.30 1.58
CA LYS A 281 19.21 1.11 1.70
C LYS A 281 18.33 -0.11 1.92
N PRO A 282 18.27 -1.03 0.96
CA PRO A 282 17.58 -2.29 1.14
C PRO A 282 18.52 -3.29 1.81
N GLU A 283 18.05 -3.96 2.85
CA GLU A 283 18.81 -4.98 3.58
C GLU A 283 17.98 -6.24 3.76
N LEU A 284 18.60 -7.39 3.53
CA LEU A 284 17.98 -8.67 3.83
C LEU A 284 17.84 -8.80 5.35
N ARG A 285 16.60 -8.93 5.83
CA ARG A 285 16.35 -9.08 7.27
C ARG A 285 16.91 -10.41 7.77
N GLN A 286 17.61 -10.43 8.89
CA GLN A 286 18.18 -11.68 9.39
C GLN A 286 17.11 -12.73 9.71
N TRP A 287 17.44 -13.99 9.43
CA TRP A 287 16.55 -15.15 9.42
C TRP A 287 15.83 -15.44 10.74
N HIS A 288 16.47 -15.18 11.87
CA HIS A 288 15.96 -15.55 13.21
C HIS A 288 14.63 -14.85 13.58
N SER A 289 14.19 -13.85 12.82
CA SER A 289 12.89 -13.20 12.98
C SER A 289 11.78 -13.79 12.11
N ARG A 290 12.01 -14.93 11.43
CA ARG A 290 11.12 -15.47 10.38
C ARG A 290 10.63 -16.89 10.72
N PRO A 291 9.57 -17.05 11.53
CA PRO A 291 9.12 -18.38 11.97
C PRO A 291 8.62 -19.34 10.86
N PHE A 292 8.41 -18.88 9.62
CA PHE A 292 7.70 -19.66 8.58
C PHE A 292 8.31 -19.64 7.18
N TRP A 293 9.48 -19.05 7.00
CA TRP A 293 10.14 -19.02 5.70
C TRP A 293 11.11 -20.22 5.57
N LYS A 294 11.55 -20.59 4.37
CA LYS A 294 12.67 -21.53 4.12
C LYS A 294 13.96 -20.75 3.89
N ARG A 295 15.13 -21.27 4.29
CA ARG A 295 16.40 -20.54 4.13
C ARG A 295 16.66 -20.34 2.64
N PRO A 296 17.34 -19.25 2.24
CA PRO A 296 17.86 -19.13 0.88
C PRO A 296 18.73 -20.33 0.48
N GLU A 297 19.40 -20.94 1.45
CA GLU A 297 20.22 -22.16 1.33
C GLU A 297 19.40 -23.46 1.21
N ASP A 298 18.10 -23.40 1.47
CA ASP A 298 17.18 -24.54 1.32
C ASP A 298 16.52 -24.57 -0.08
N LYS A 299 16.94 -23.69 -1.01
CA LYS A 299 16.54 -23.65 -2.44
C LYS A 299 17.68 -24.14 -3.32
#